data_AF-A0A925DUQ3-F1
#
_entry.id   AF-A0A925DUQ3-F1
#
_cell.length_a   1.000
_cell.length_b   1.000
_cell.length_c   1.000
_cell.angle_alpha   90.00
_cell.angle_beta   90.00
_cell.angle_gamma   90.00
#
_symmetry.space_group_name_H-M   'P 1'
#
loop_
_entity.id
_entity.type
_entity.pdbx_description
1 polymer ?
#
loop_
_entity_poly.entity_id
_entity_poly.type
_entity_poly.pdbx_seq_one_letter_code
_entity_poly.pdbx_strand_id
1 'polypeptide(L)'
;MKRSIPNAITCGNLLCGCLAIVKAFNGDLVWAAYLVGIAAVLDFFDGFAARMLKVSSPIGKDLDSLADMVTFGVVPGVVMFRLLSYALQSERIFES
;
A
#
# COMPACT_ATOMS: atom_id res chain seq x y z
N MET A 1 25.27 5.00 8.44
CA MET A 1 24.32 5.97 7.86
C MET A 1 23.87 5.65 6.42
N LYS A 2 24.73 5.18 5.51
CA LYS A 2 24.36 4.85 4.10
C LYS A 2 23.36 3.68 3.92
N ARG A 3 23.04 2.93 4.98
CA ARG A 3 22.12 1.77 4.99
C ARG A 3 20.66 2.12 5.29
N SER A 4 20.39 3.33 5.79
CA SER A 4 19.06 3.69 6.32
C SER A 4 18.19 4.45 5.31
N ILE A 5 18.75 4.85 4.17
CA ILE A 5 18.02 5.58 3.13
C ILE A 5 16.99 4.67 2.43
N PRO A 6 17.34 3.45 1.99
CA PRO A 6 16.39 2.54 1.36
C PRO A 6 15.24 2.20 2.32
N ASN A 7 15.59 1.72 3.51
CA ASN A 7 14.62 1.36 4.55
C ASN A 7 13.64 2.49 4.94
N ALA A 8 14.06 3.76 4.87
CA ALA A 8 13.17 4.89 5.16
C ALA A 8 12.13 5.08 4.03
N ILE A 9 12.49 4.80 2.78
CA ILE A 9 11.59 4.85 1.64
C ILE A 9 10.62 3.66 1.70
N THR A 10 11.07 2.46 2.07
CA THR A 10 10.20 1.30 2.33
C THR A 10 9.15 1.59 3.39
N CYS A 11 9.55 2.23 4.49
CA CYS A 11 8.61 2.68 5.54
C CYS A 11 7.60 3.70 5.00
N GLY A 12 7.99 4.52 4.02
CA GLY A 12 7.10 5.42 3.30
C GLY A 12 6.04 4.67 2.47
N ASN A 13 6.45 3.64 1.71
CA ASN A 13 5.54 2.74 1.00
C ASN A 13 4.52 2.11 1.99
N LEU A 14 5.03 1.51 3.08
CA LEU A 14 4.18 0.89 4.10
C LEU A 14 3.20 1.89 4.75
N LEU A 15 3.65 3.11 5.05
CA LEU A 15 2.79 4.15 5.62
C LEU A 15 1.67 4.53 4.65
N CYS A 16 2.00 4.70 3.36
CA CYS A 16 1.00 4.96 2.31
C CYS A 16 -0.01 3.80 2.20
N GLY A 17 0.45 2.54 2.26
CA GLY A 17 -0.42 1.36 2.29
C GLY A 17 -1.39 1.39 3.47
N CYS A 18 -0.90 1.65 4.69
CA CYS A 18 -1.74 1.76 5.89
C CYS A 18 -2.77 2.90 5.78
N LEU A 19 -2.36 4.08 5.29
CA LEU A 19 -3.27 5.20 5.08
C LEU A 19 -4.32 4.89 4.00
N ALA A 20 -3.95 4.14 2.95
CA ALA A 20 -4.87 3.70 1.91
C ALA A 20 -5.94 2.77 2.47
N ILE A 21 -5.57 1.84 3.36
CA ILE A 21 -6.54 0.99 4.08
C ILE A 21 -7.53 1.84 4.87
N VAL A 22 -7.06 2.81 5.64
CA VAL A 22 -7.94 3.72 6.42
C VAL A 22 -8.88 4.49 5.50
N LYS A 23 -8.38 5.03 4.38
CA LYS A 23 -9.20 5.73 3.39
C LYS A 23 -10.25 4.82 2.75
N ALA A 24 -9.87 3.60 2.41
CA ALA A 24 -10.80 2.61 1.86
C ALA A 24 -11.92 2.28 2.85
N PHE A 25 -11.62 2.11 4.14
CA PHE A 25 -12.64 1.89 5.18
C PHE A 25 -13.53 3.11 5.45
N ASN A 26 -13.03 4.33 5.26
CA ASN A 26 -13.86 5.53 5.29
C ASN A 26 -14.72 5.70 4.03
N GLY A 27 -14.63 4.77 3.07
CA GLY A 27 -15.38 4.78 1.82
C GLY A 27 -14.77 5.65 0.72
N ASP A 28 -13.61 6.24 1.00
CA ASP A 28 -12.89 7.13 0.09
C ASP A 28 -11.92 6.33 -0.79
N LEU A 29 -12.49 5.59 -1.73
CA LEU A 29 -11.74 4.67 -2.60
C LEU A 29 -10.82 5.39 -3.58
N VAL A 30 -11.15 6.64 -3.96
CA VAL A 30 -10.34 7.46 -4.87
C VAL A 30 -9.03 7.86 -4.19
N TRP A 31 -9.09 8.36 -2.96
CA TRP A 31 -7.88 8.68 -2.21
C TRP A 31 -7.07 7.43 -1.85
N ALA A 32 -7.71 6.29 -1.59
CA ALA A 32 -7.01 5.02 -1.42
C ALA A 32 -6.20 4.63 -2.67
N ALA A 33 -6.76 4.79 -3.87
CA ALA A 33 -6.07 4.52 -5.13
C ALA A 33 -4.87 5.46 -5.36
N TYR A 34 -5.01 6.76 -5.07
CA TYR A 34 -3.88 7.69 -5.16
C TYR A 34 -2.75 7.32 -4.20
N LEU A 35 -3.07 6.90 -2.98
CA LEU A 35 -2.07 6.48 -1.99
C LEU A 35 -1.32 5.22 -2.44
N VAL A 36 -2.00 4.25 -3.06
CA VAL A 36 -1.35 3.08 -3.67
C VAL A 36 -0.44 3.50 -4.83
N GLY A 37 -0.87 4.44 -5.67
CA GLY A 37 -0.03 4.98 -6.74
C GLY A 37 1.24 5.64 -6.21
N ILE A 38 1.13 6.46 -5.16
CA ILE A 38 2.29 7.09 -4.49
C ILE A 38 3.20 6.02 -3.87
N ALA A 39 2.61 5.02 -3.21
CA ALA A 39 3.35 3.93 -2.60
C ALA A 39 4.16 3.12 -3.63
N ALA A 40 3.59 2.85 -4.81
CA ALA A 40 4.29 2.20 -5.91
C ALA A 40 5.47 3.01 -6.46
N VAL A 41 5.33 4.35 -6.49
CA VAL A 41 6.44 5.22 -6.87
C VAL A 41 7.55 5.17 -5.81
N LEU A 42 7.21 5.21 -4.52
CA LEU A 42 8.18 5.08 -3.44
C LEU A 42 8.90 3.73 -3.48
N ASP A 43 8.18 2.65 -3.72
CA ASP A 43 8.73 1.30 -3.87
C ASP A 43 9.80 1.23 -4.97
N PHE A 44 9.49 1.82 -6.13
CA PHE A 44 10.44 1.92 -7.22
C PHE A 44 11.71 2.69 -6.83
N PHE A 45 11.56 3.79 -6.08
CA PHE A 45 12.69 4.58 -5.60
C PHE A 45 13.54 3.83 -4.57
N ASP A 46 12.93 3.06 -3.67
CA ASP A 46 13.64 2.22 -2.72
C ASP A 46 14.46 1.15 -3.42
N GLY A 47 13.82 0.40 -4.33
CA GLY A 47 14.47 -0.61 -5.15
C GLY A 47 15.61 -0.06 -6.01
N PHE A 48 15.48 1.18 -6.51
CA PHE A 48 16.54 1.90 -7.22
C PHE A 48 17.69 2.30 -6.28
N ALA A 49 17.39 2.87 -5.11
CA ALA A 49 18.37 3.28 -4.12
C ALA A 49 19.17 2.08 -3.58
N ALA A 50 18.50 0.96 -3.30
CA ALA A 50 19.12 -0.29 -2.87
C ALA A 50 20.09 -0.85 -3.92
N ARG A 51 19.72 -0.80 -5.21
CA ARG A 51 20.58 -1.20 -6.34
C ARG A 51 21.80 -0.30 -6.49
N MET A 52 21.60 1.02 -6.40
CA MET A 52 22.68 2.00 -6.61
C MET A 52 23.69 1.99 -5.46
N LEU A 53 23.25 1.73 -4.23
CA LEU A 53 24.11 1.73 -3.05
C LEU A 53 24.83 0.39 -2.83
N LYS A 54 24.46 -0.70 -3.52
CA LYS A 54 24.95 -2.09 -3.27
C LYS A 54 24.83 -2.51 -1.80
N VAL A 55 23.87 -1.95 -1.07
CA VAL A 55 23.64 -2.29 0.34
C VAL A 55 22.25 -2.84 0.51
N SER A 56 22.09 -4.12 0.17
CA SER A 56 20.92 -4.91 0.55
C SER A 56 21.18 -5.53 1.91
N SER A 57 20.46 -5.08 2.95
CA SER A 57 20.44 -5.78 4.23
C SER A 57 19.31 -6.82 4.22
N PRO A 58 19.46 -7.98 4.89
CA PRO A 58 18.39 -8.98 4.99
C PRO A 58 17.09 -8.39 5.54
N ILE A 59 17.20 -7.57 6.59
CA ILE A 59 16.08 -6.85 7.22
C ILE A 59 15.37 -5.88 6.27
N GLY A 60 16.12 -5.19 5.40
CA GLY A 60 15.52 -4.28 4.41
C GLY A 60 14.69 -5.05 3.38
N LYS A 61 15.15 -6.23 2.98
CA LYS A 61 14.43 -7.09 2.04
C LYS A 61 13.14 -7.67 2.63
N ASP A 62 13.17 -8.05 3.90
CA ASP A 62 11.95 -8.52 4.59
C ASP A 62 10.95 -7.38 4.77
N LEU A 63 11.44 -6.16 5.06
CA LEU A 63 10.59 -4.96 5.18
C LEU A 63 9.96 -4.56 3.84
N ASP A 64 10.72 -4.63 2.75
CA ASP A 64 10.26 -4.40 1.37
C ASP A 64 9.13 -5.36 1.00
N SER A 65 9.34 -6.64 1.24
CA SER A 65 8.32 -7.68 1.04
C SER A 65 7.05 -7.44 1.87
N LEU A 66 7.21 -6.92 3.10
CA LEU A 66 6.08 -6.63 3.99
C LEU A 66 5.32 -5.38 3.55
N ALA A 67 6.02 -4.34 3.08
CA ALA A 67 5.42 -3.15 2.49
C ALA A 67 4.64 -3.51 1.22
N ASP A 68 5.23 -4.29 0.32
CA ASP A 68 4.59 -4.80 -0.90
C ASP A 68 3.33 -5.61 -0.60
N MET A 69 3.39 -6.51 0.38
CA MET A 69 2.24 -7.31 0.79
C MET A 69 1.09 -6.42 1.27
N VAL A 70 1.37 -5.36 2.03
CA VAL A 70 0.33 -4.44 2.50
C VAL A 70 -0.24 -3.62 1.35
N THR A 71 0.63 -2.98 0.57
CA THR A 71 0.24 -2.00 -0.46
C THR A 71 -0.41 -2.66 -1.67
N PHE A 72 0.12 -3.80 -2.13
CA PHE A 72 -0.36 -4.49 -3.33
C PHE A 72 -1.16 -5.76 -3.04
N GLY A 73 -1.09 -6.30 -1.82
CA GLY A 73 -1.92 -7.42 -1.41
C GLY A 73 -3.16 -6.98 -0.62
N VAL A 74 -2.94 -6.33 0.52
CA VAL A 74 -4.02 -6.02 1.48
C VAL A 74 -4.92 -4.89 0.97
N VAL A 75 -4.36 -3.76 0.50
CA VAL A 75 -5.17 -2.62 0.06
C VAL A 75 -6.16 -3.01 -1.05
N PRO A 76 -5.77 -3.70 -2.13
CA PRO A 76 -6.72 -4.12 -3.17
C PRO A 76 -7.82 -5.05 -2.63
N GLY A 77 -7.47 -5.95 -1.69
CA GLY A 77 -8.44 -6.81 -1.01
C GLY A 77 -9.47 -6.01 -0.22
N VAL A 78 -9.03 -4.98 0.51
CA VAL A 78 -9.93 -4.07 1.26
C VAL A 78 -10.82 -3.28 0.31
N VAL A 79 -10.27 -2.74 -0.78
CA VAL A 79 -11.06 -2.02 -1.80
C VAL A 79 -12.14 -2.92 -2.39
N MET A 80 -11.80 -4.16 -2.76
CA MET A 80 -12.77 -5.12 -3.28
C MET A 80 -13.86 -5.43 -2.25
N PHE A 81 -13.48 -5.66 -0.99
CA PHE A 81 -14.43 -5.89 0.10
C PHE A 81 -15.43 -4.74 0.25
N ARG A 82 -14.96 -3.49 0.14
CA ARG A 82 -15.82 -2.30 0.21
C ARG A 82 -16.75 -2.18 -0.99
N LEU A 83 -16.26 -2.44 -2.20
CA LEU A 83 -17.08 -2.45 -3.40
C LEU A 83 -18.19 -3.51 -3.32
N LEU A 84 -17.87 -4.72 -2.86
CA LEU A 84 -18.86 -5.78 -2.64
C LEU A 84 -19.89 -5.37 -1.58
N SER A 85 -19.43 -4.76 -0.48
CA SER A 85 -20.33 -4.27 0.58
C SER A 85 -21.34 -3.24 0.04
N TYR A 86 -20.90 -2.33 -0.85
CA TYR A 86 -21.79 -1.38 -1.50
C TYR A 86 -22.79 -2.04 -2.46
N ALA A 87 -22.33 -3.03 -3.24
CA ALA A 87 -23.20 -3.77 -4.15
C ALA A 87 -24.31 -4.51 -3.41
N LEU A 88 -23.97 -5.23 -2.33
CA LEU A 88 -24.94 -5.98 -1.51
C LEU A 88 -25.92 -5.05 -0.77
N GLN A 89 -25.46 -3.88 -0.33
CA GLN A 89 -26.33 -2.91 0.31
C GLN A 89 -27.31 -2.26 -0.68
N SER A 90 -26.89 -2.11 -1.94
CA SER A 90 -27.76 -1.62 -3.02
C SER A 90 -28.96 -2.54 -3.25
N GLU A 91 -28.77 -3.87 -3.32
CA GLU A 91 -29.89 -4.82 -3.50
C GLU A 91 -30.92 -4.74 -2.37
N ARG A 92 -30.46 -4.56 -1.13
CA ARG A 92 -31.35 -4.44 0.03
C ARG A 92 -32.27 -3.20 -0.03
N ILE A 93 -31.87 -2.13 -0.72
CA ILE A 93 -32.69 -0.91 -0.88
C ILE A 93 -33.77 -1.08 -1.95
N PHE A 94 -33.56 -1.94 -2.95
CA PHE A 94 -34.55 -2.19 -4.00
C PHE A 94 -35.63 -3.21 -3.60
N GLU A 95 -35.40 -3.99 -2.53
CA GLU A 95 -36.38 -4.94 -1.97
C GLU A 95 -37.26 -4.34 -0.85
N SER A 96 -36.97 -3.11 -0.38
CA SER A 96 -37.70 -2.43 0.71
C SER A 96 -38.56 -1.28 0.21
#